data_AF-A0A327L4V2-F1
#
_entry.id   AF-A0A327L4V2-F1
#
_cell.length_a   1.000
_cell.length_b   1.000
_cell.length_c   1.000
_cell.angle_alpha   90.00
_cell.angle_beta   90.00
_cell.angle_gamma   90.00
#
_symmetry.space_group_name_H-M   'P 1'
#
loop_
_entity.id
_entity.type
_entity.pdbx_description
1 polymer ?
#
loop_
_entity_poly.entity_id
_entity_poly.type
_entity_poly.pdbx_seq_one_letter_code
_entity_poly.pdbx_strand_id
1 'polypeptide(L)'
;MLTERMVTGARIGTVYMLAGTGATDLAQLANDPQADDKVNRNVVRFAPEMGDFLDFELHIQGAVIEAVLTRLSTMRPDEAARPNFQSGIASIRQSSLRTVASVIETLAVDGLTDDWRRARLPALAAIAPRLARFLQAGQKADLQRLASARADATADPGLKRSLTAFGRTVAGGQ
;
A
#
# COMPACT_ATOMS: atom_id res chain seq x y z
N MET A 1 8.01 11.82 16.18
CA MET A 1 7.36 10.52 16.55
C MET A 1 6.88 9.77 15.30
N LEU A 2 6.48 8.48 15.35
CA LEU A 2 6.00 7.73 14.16
C LEU A 2 4.86 8.45 13.44
N THR A 3 3.88 8.96 14.19
CA THR A 3 2.74 9.74 13.68
C THR A 3 3.16 11.00 12.92
N GLU A 4 4.21 11.69 13.38
CA GLU A 4 4.73 12.90 12.73
C GLU A 4 5.42 12.58 11.39
N ARG A 5 6.13 11.45 11.32
CA ARG A 5 6.71 10.94 10.08
C ARG A 5 5.62 10.54 9.09
N MET A 6 4.57 9.87 9.55
CA MET A 6 3.40 9.53 8.74
C MET A 6 2.77 10.78 8.10
N VAL A 7 2.46 11.79 8.92
CA VAL A 7 1.83 13.03 8.45
C VAL A 7 2.75 13.77 7.46
N THR A 8 4.05 13.83 7.75
CA THR A 8 5.01 14.50 6.88
C THR A 8 5.14 13.79 5.53
N GLY A 9 5.32 12.48 5.52
CA GLY A 9 5.42 11.70 4.28
C GLY A 9 4.14 11.77 3.45
N ALA A 10 2.96 11.62 4.08
CA ALA A 10 1.67 11.75 3.41
C ALA A 10 1.47 13.14 2.77
N ARG A 11 1.94 14.21 3.43
CA ARG A 11 1.90 15.56 2.85
C ARG A 11 2.81 15.69 1.63
N ILE A 12 4.03 15.15 1.71
CA ILE A 12 4.98 15.19 0.59
C ILE A 12 4.42 14.44 -0.62
N GLY A 13 3.93 13.20 -0.44
CA GLY A 13 3.31 12.44 -1.52
C GLY A 13 2.09 13.15 -2.11
N THR A 14 1.25 13.73 -1.26
CA THR A 14 0.08 14.51 -1.70
C THR A 14 0.47 15.71 -2.54
N VAL A 15 1.56 16.43 -2.22
CA VAL A 15 2.03 17.56 -3.02
C VAL A 15 2.37 17.13 -4.44
N TYR A 16 3.06 16.00 -4.62
CA TYR A 16 3.38 15.49 -5.95
C TYR A 16 2.14 14.99 -6.69
N MET A 17 1.24 14.26 -6.03
CA MET A 17 -0.01 13.78 -6.63
C MET A 17 -0.92 14.93 -7.10
N LEU A 18 -0.98 16.04 -6.35
CA LEU A 18 -1.85 17.19 -6.64
C LEU A 18 -1.19 18.28 -7.50
N ALA A 19 0.09 18.14 -7.84
CA ALA A 19 0.80 19.16 -8.59
C ALA A 19 0.09 19.49 -9.92
N GLY A 20 -0.31 20.75 -10.09
CA GLY A 20 -0.99 21.19 -11.32
C GLY A 20 -2.41 20.64 -11.54
N THR A 21 -3.03 20.01 -10.54
CA THR A 21 -4.43 19.56 -10.63
C THR A 21 -5.43 20.67 -10.28
N GLY A 22 -4.96 21.71 -9.56
CA GLY A 22 -5.80 22.77 -9.01
C GLY A 22 -6.47 22.41 -7.68
N ALA A 23 -6.30 21.19 -7.19
CA ALA A 23 -6.84 20.72 -5.91
C ALA A 23 -5.84 20.90 -4.77
N THR A 24 -6.35 21.16 -3.55
CA THR A 24 -5.52 21.24 -2.32
C THR A 24 -5.60 19.99 -1.45
N ASP A 25 -6.51 19.07 -1.77
CA ASP A 25 -6.63 17.76 -1.14
C ASP A 25 -7.14 16.71 -2.15
N LEU A 26 -7.00 15.42 -1.82
CA LEU A 26 -7.45 14.32 -2.68
C LEU A 26 -8.98 14.20 -2.74
N ALA A 27 -9.72 14.71 -1.77
CA ALA A 27 -11.19 14.61 -1.76
C ALA A 27 -11.81 15.51 -2.83
N GLN A 28 -11.18 16.64 -3.14
CA GLN A 28 -11.58 17.52 -4.24
C GLN A 28 -11.45 16.84 -5.61
N LEU A 29 -10.55 15.87 -5.76
CA LEU A 29 -10.41 15.10 -6.98
C LEU A 29 -11.51 14.04 -7.16
N ALA A 30 -12.21 13.63 -6.10
CA ALA A 30 -13.22 12.56 -6.20
C ALA A 30 -14.40 12.89 -7.14
N ASN A 31 -14.64 14.18 -7.41
CA ASN A 31 -15.70 14.64 -8.32
C ASN A 31 -15.15 15.05 -9.71
N ASP A 32 -13.84 14.94 -9.93
CA ASP A 32 -13.22 15.28 -11.21
C ASP A 32 -13.10 14.02 -12.08
N PRO A 33 -13.81 13.95 -13.22
CA PRO A 33 -13.75 12.78 -14.11
C PRO A 33 -12.36 12.57 -14.74
N GLN A 34 -11.46 13.55 -14.63
CA GLN A 34 -10.07 13.47 -15.09
C GLN A 34 -9.07 13.30 -13.94
N ALA A 35 -9.53 13.08 -12.71
CA ALA A 35 -8.67 12.95 -11.53
C ALA A 35 -7.61 11.86 -11.71
N ASP A 36 -8.02 10.67 -12.12
CA ASP A 36 -7.12 9.53 -12.28
C ASP A 36 -6.05 9.81 -13.33
N ASP A 37 -6.41 10.40 -14.47
CA ASP A 37 -5.46 10.79 -15.51
C ASP A 37 -4.48 11.86 -15.01
N LYS A 38 -4.97 12.84 -14.25
CA LYS A 38 -4.14 13.90 -13.66
C LYS A 38 -3.13 13.32 -12.66
N VAL A 39 -3.60 12.44 -11.77
CA VAL A 39 -2.75 11.76 -10.77
C VAL A 39 -1.74 10.86 -11.47
N ASN A 40 -2.15 10.06 -12.45
CA ASN A 40 -1.26 9.17 -13.19
C ASN A 40 -0.18 9.95 -13.96
N ARG A 41 -0.52 11.08 -14.59
CA ARG A 41 0.48 11.96 -15.20
C ARG A 41 1.50 12.47 -14.20
N ASN A 42 1.06 12.83 -12.99
CA ASN A 42 1.96 13.29 -11.93
C ASN A 42 2.83 12.15 -11.40
N VAL A 43 2.29 10.95 -11.28
CA VAL A 43 3.06 9.75 -10.92
C VAL A 43 4.21 9.52 -11.90
N VAL A 44 3.95 9.64 -13.21
CA VAL A 44 4.99 9.49 -14.23
C VAL A 44 5.97 10.66 -14.19
N ARG A 45 5.47 11.90 -14.08
CA ARG A 45 6.29 13.12 -14.08
C ARG A 45 7.26 13.17 -12.90
N PHE A 46 6.83 12.72 -11.73
CA PHE A 46 7.61 12.71 -10.49
C PHE A 46 7.93 11.27 -10.07
N ALA A 47 8.22 10.40 -11.05
CA ALA A 47 8.44 8.99 -10.79
C ALA A 47 9.50 8.73 -9.70
N PRO A 48 10.67 9.40 -9.66
CA PRO A 48 11.64 9.20 -8.58
C PRO A 48 11.03 9.44 -7.19
N GLU A 49 10.41 10.60 -6.98
CA GLU A 49 9.84 11.00 -5.70
C GLU A 49 8.63 10.16 -5.30
N MET A 50 7.78 9.82 -6.26
CA MET A 50 6.65 8.91 -6.02
C MET A 50 7.13 7.51 -5.69
N GLY A 51 8.23 7.07 -6.29
CA GLY A 51 8.88 5.81 -5.95
C GLY A 51 9.30 5.74 -4.49
N ASP A 52 10.03 6.76 -4.03
CA ASP A 52 10.49 6.85 -2.64
C ASP A 52 9.33 6.99 -1.66
N PHE A 53 8.29 7.74 -2.05
CA PHE A 53 7.07 7.87 -1.26
C PHE A 53 6.35 6.52 -1.06
N LEU A 54 6.16 5.73 -2.11
CA LEU A 54 5.50 4.42 -2.01
C LEU A 54 6.32 3.45 -1.15
N ASP A 55 7.65 3.43 -1.30
CA ASP A 55 8.53 2.60 -0.46
C ASP A 55 8.45 3.03 1.01
N PHE A 56 8.41 4.35 1.27
CA PHE A 56 8.20 4.91 2.59
C PHE A 56 6.85 4.50 3.20
N GLU A 57 5.74 4.60 2.44
CA GLU A 57 4.42 4.20 2.89
C GLU A 57 4.38 2.73 3.31
N LEU A 58 4.97 1.83 2.52
CA LEU A 58 5.07 0.42 2.85
C LEU A 58 5.90 0.18 4.11
N HIS A 59 7.02 0.89 4.28
CA HIS A 59 7.84 0.77 5.48
C HIS A 59 7.09 1.19 6.75
N ILE A 60 6.44 2.36 6.69
CA ILE A 60 5.62 2.88 7.78
C ILE A 60 4.46 1.93 8.09
N GLN A 61 3.76 1.44 7.06
CA GLN A 61 2.65 0.52 7.24
C GLN A 61 3.12 -0.78 7.90
N GLY A 62 4.31 -1.29 7.53
CA GLY A 62 4.95 -2.41 8.21
C GLY A 62 5.17 -2.15 9.70
N ALA A 63 5.67 -0.97 10.07
CA ALA A 63 5.89 -0.59 11.47
C ALA A 63 4.57 -0.47 12.26
N VAL A 64 3.52 0.10 11.66
CA VAL A 64 2.19 0.17 12.26
C VAL A 64 1.63 -1.22 12.51
N ILE A 65 1.73 -2.12 11.53
CA ILE A 65 1.27 -3.52 11.66
C ILE A 65 2.00 -4.23 12.80
N GLU A 66 3.33 -4.12 12.87
CA GLU A 66 4.10 -4.75 13.95
C GLU A 66 3.71 -4.20 15.32
N ALA A 67 3.55 -2.87 15.46
CA ALA A 67 3.13 -2.27 16.72
C ALA A 67 1.76 -2.82 17.19
N VAL A 68 0.81 -2.99 16.27
CA VAL A 68 -0.50 -3.57 16.58
C VAL A 68 -0.38 -5.06 16.94
N LEU A 69 0.41 -5.84 16.20
CA LEU A 69 0.65 -7.26 16.50
C LEU A 69 1.30 -7.45 17.88
N THR A 70 2.28 -6.61 18.23
CA THR A 70 2.90 -6.62 19.56
C THR A 70 1.89 -6.26 20.64
N ARG A 71 1.07 -5.22 20.45
CA ARG A 71 0.03 -4.86 21.42
C ARG A 71 -0.98 -5.99 21.59
N LEU A 72 -1.40 -6.64 20.51
CA LEU A 72 -2.30 -7.80 20.55
C LEU A 72 -1.71 -8.98 21.33
N SER A 73 -0.41 -9.25 21.20
CA SER A 73 0.25 -10.36 21.90
C SER A 73 0.34 -10.19 23.42
N THR A 74 0.21 -8.95 23.91
CA THR A 74 0.33 -8.60 25.34
C THR A 74 -0.99 -8.12 25.95
N MET A 75 -2.07 -8.08 25.17
CA MET A 75 -3.36 -7.56 25.60
C MET A 75 -4.17 -8.61 26.35
N ARG A 76 -4.88 -8.18 27.41
CA ARG A 76 -5.80 -9.05 28.14
C ARG A 76 -7.04 -9.36 27.29
N PRO A 77 -7.67 -10.55 27.42
CA PRO A 77 -8.83 -10.92 26.62
C PRO A 77 -10.02 -9.94 26.73
N ASP A 78 -10.26 -9.37 27.91
CA ASP A 78 -11.33 -8.39 28.14
C ASP A 78 -11.08 -7.05 27.42
N GLU A 79 -9.81 -6.62 27.33
CA GLU A 79 -9.41 -5.45 26.56
C GLU A 79 -9.54 -5.71 25.06
N ALA A 80 -9.14 -6.90 24.62
CA ALA A 80 -9.23 -7.30 23.22
C ALA A 80 -10.70 -7.37 22.76
N ALA A 81 -11.63 -7.77 23.62
CA ALA A 81 -13.05 -7.86 23.30
C ALA A 81 -13.78 -6.49 23.23
N ARG A 82 -13.13 -5.39 23.62
CA ARG A 82 -13.81 -4.08 23.64
C ARG A 82 -14.20 -3.62 22.22
N PRO A 83 -15.44 -3.16 21.99
CA PRO A 83 -15.90 -2.79 20.65
C PRO A 83 -15.06 -1.72 19.95
N ASN A 84 -14.61 -0.70 20.70
CA ASN A 84 -13.77 0.37 20.18
C ASN A 84 -12.39 -0.14 19.72
N PHE A 85 -11.81 -1.10 20.45
CA PHE A 85 -10.54 -1.71 20.09
C PHE A 85 -10.68 -2.57 18.82
N GLN A 86 -11.71 -3.41 18.75
CA GLN A 86 -12.02 -4.22 17.57
C GLN A 86 -12.25 -3.36 16.32
N SER A 87 -13.03 -2.29 16.46
CA SER A 87 -13.24 -1.31 15.38
C SER A 87 -11.93 -0.64 14.94
N GLY A 88 -11.08 -0.25 15.90
CA GLY A 88 -9.76 0.31 15.63
C GLY A 88 -8.87 -0.63 14.82
N ILE A 89 -8.78 -1.91 15.20
CA ILE A 89 -8.02 -2.91 14.43
C ILE A 89 -8.60 -3.10 13.04
N ALA A 90 -9.93 -3.21 12.91
CA ALA A 90 -10.57 -3.37 11.61
C ALA A 90 -10.23 -2.21 10.67
N SER A 91 -10.26 -0.96 11.20
CA SER A 91 -9.84 0.23 10.46
C SER A 91 -8.38 0.17 10.02
N ILE A 92 -7.46 -0.23 10.91
CA ILE A 92 -6.03 -0.36 10.57
C ILE A 92 -5.81 -1.46 9.52
N ARG A 93 -6.50 -2.60 9.62
CA ARG A 93 -6.46 -3.66 8.58
C ARG A 93 -6.92 -3.14 7.24
N GLN A 94 -8.06 -2.43 7.21
CA GLN A 94 -8.60 -1.87 5.97
C GLN A 94 -7.67 -0.80 5.38
N SER A 95 -7.05 0.03 6.22
CA SER A 95 -6.05 1.00 5.77
C SER A 95 -4.82 0.29 5.19
N SER A 96 -4.32 -0.75 5.87
CA SER A 96 -3.18 -1.55 5.39
C SER A 96 -3.45 -2.17 4.02
N LEU A 97 -4.65 -2.75 3.86
CA LEU A 97 -5.11 -3.32 2.59
C LEU A 97 -5.09 -2.27 1.47
N ARG A 98 -5.71 -1.11 1.70
CA ARG A 98 -5.81 -0.03 0.71
C ARG A 98 -4.44 0.53 0.31
N THR A 99 -3.56 0.80 1.28
CA THR A 99 -2.21 1.31 1.01
C THR A 99 -1.44 0.35 0.11
N VAL A 100 -1.42 -0.93 0.46
CA VAL A 100 -0.67 -1.92 -0.32
C VAL A 100 -1.30 -2.17 -1.69
N ALA A 101 -2.64 -2.17 -1.77
CA ALA A 101 -3.34 -2.28 -3.05
C ALA A 101 -3.01 -1.10 -3.98
N SER A 102 -3.02 0.13 -3.46
CA SER A 102 -2.67 1.34 -4.22
C SER A 102 -1.24 1.29 -4.76
N VAL A 103 -0.27 0.78 -3.99
CA VAL A 103 1.10 0.58 -4.48
C VAL A 103 1.12 -0.43 -5.64
N ILE A 104 0.43 -1.57 -5.51
CA ILE A 104 0.37 -2.60 -6.55
C ILE A 104 -0.32 -2.07 -7.82
N GLU A 105 -1.38 -1.27 -7.67
CA GLU A 105 -2.07 -0.63 -8.79
C GLU A 105 -1.18 0.42 -9.48
N THR A 106 -0.40 1.18 -8.72
CA THR A 106 0.52 2.19 -9.26
C THR A 106 1.58 1.55 -10.16
N LEU A 107 2.00 0.31 -9.90
CA LEU A 107 2.91 -0.43 -10.79
C LEU A 107 2.34 -0.62 -12.21
N ALA A 108 1.02 -0.53 -12.38
CA ALA A 108 0.35 -0.65 -13.68
C ALA A 108 0.13 0.69 -14.39
N VAL A 109 0.59 1.81 -13.82
CA VAL A 109 0.48 3.12 -14.49
C VAL A 109 1.38 3.14 -15.72
N ASP A 110 0.79 3.53 -16.85
CA ASP A 110 1.48 3.68 -18.12
C ASP A 110 2.51 4.82 -18.06
N GLY A 111 3.64 4.65 -18.75
CA GLY A 111 4.73 5.64 -18.76
C GLY A 111 5.79 5.43 -17.68
N LEU A 112 5.53 4.60 -16.67
CA LEU A 112 6.58 4.14 -15.76
C LEU A 112 7.48 3.12 -16.45
N THR A 113 8.78 3.11 -16.10
CA THR A 113 9.74 2.15 -16.65
C THR A 113 9.73 0.85 -15.86
N ASP A 114 10.15 -0.25 -16.48
CA ASP A 114 10.25 -1.54 -15.78
C ASP A 114 11.29 -1.50 -14.65
N ASP A 115 12.38 -0.76 -14.83
CA ASP A 115 13.38 -0.55 -13.77
C ASP A 115 12.77 0.16 -12.56
N TRP A 116 11.94 1.18 -12.80
CA TRP A 116 11.20 1.85 -11.72
C TRP A 116 10.27 0.87 -11.00
N ARG A 117 9.52 0.05 -11.74
CA ARG A 117 8.60 -0.95 -11.15
C ARG A 117 9.37 -1.97 -10.32
N ARG A 118 10.50 -2.46 -10.82
CA ARG A 118 11.35 -3.43 -10.12
C ARG A 118 11.93 -2.88 -8.83
N ALA A 119 12.29 -1.59 -8.80
CA ALA A 119 12.82 -0.94 -7.62
C ALA A 119 11.86 -0.94 -6.42
N ARG A 120 10.54 -1.06 -6.66
CA ARG A 120 9.50 -1.10 -5.61
C ARG A 120 9.28 -2.49 -5.00
N LEU A 121 9.73 -3.54 -5.69
CA LEU A 121 9.46 -4.93 -5.29
C LEU A 121 10.07 -5.33 -3.94
N PRO A 122 11.29 -4.88 -3.57
CA PRO A 122 11.86 -5.19 -2.25
C PRO A 122 10.97 -4.71 -1.09
N ALA A 123 10.39 -3.50 -1.18
CA ALA A 123 9.51 -2.97 -0.15
C ALA A 123 8.21 -3.79 -0.03
N LEU A 124 7.61 -4.18 -1.16
CA LEU A 124 6.44 -5.07 -1.19
C LEU A 124 6.74 -6.44 -0.59
N ALA A 125 7.87 -7.05 -0.97
CA ALA A 125 8.30 -8.33 -0.42
C ALA A 125 8.53 -8.25 1.10
N ALA A 126 9.11 -7.17 1.58
CA ALA A 126 9.39 -6.97 3.00
C ALA A 126 8.12 -6.88 3.85
N ILE A 127 7.05 -6.25 3.36
CA ILE A 127 5.79 -6.12 4.14
C ILE A 127 4.92 -7.38 4.07
N ALA A 128 5.06 -8.23 3.04
CA ALA A 128 4.17 -9.36 2.79
C ALA A 128 3.97 -10.32 3.98
N PRO A 129 5.02 -10.77 4.71
CA PRO A 129 4.83 -11.64 5.88
C PRO A 129 4.04 -10.99 7.01
N ARG A 130 4.13 -9.66 7.15
CA ARG A 130 3.40 -8.90 8.17
C ARG A 130 1.92 -8.83 7.84
N LEU A 131 1.60 -8.57 6.57
CA LEU A 131 0.23 -8.62 6.06
C LEU A 131 -0.37 -10.01 6.25
N ALA A 132 0.39 -11.07 5.97
CA ALA A 132 -0.05 -12.46 6.15
C ALA A 132 -0.45 -12.77 7.60
N ARG A 133 0.22 -12.17 8.59
CA ARG A 133 -0.10 -12.33 10.02
C ARG A 133 -1.25 -11.42 10.48
N PHE A 134 -1.39 -10.26 9.85
CA PHE A 134 -2.27 -9.20 10.34
C PHE A 134 -3.66 -9.17 9.70
N LEU A 135 -3.75 -9.42 8.38
CA LEU A 135 -4.99 -9.33 7.62
C LEU A 135 -5.92 -10.52 7.87
N GLN A 136 -7.21 -10.32 7.63
CA GLN A 136 -8.22 -11.39 7.63
C GLN A 136 -8.20 -12.18 6.32
N ALA A 137 -8.79 -13.38 6.32
CA ALA A 137 -8.78 -14.28 5.17
C ALA A 137 -9.28 -13.62 3.86
N GLY A 138 -10.42 -12.92 3.91
CA GLY A 138 -10.95 -12.20 2.74
C GLY A 138 -9.98 -11.14 2.22
N GLN A 139 -9.39 -10.35 3.12
CA GLN A 139 -8.42 -9.30 2.78
C GLN A 139 -7.13 -9.87 2.18
N LYS A 140 -6.65 -11.03 2.68
CA LYS A 140 -5.52 -11.74 2.08
C LYS A 140 -5.84 -12.20 0.67
N ALA A 141 -7.02 -12.78 0.47
CA ALA A 141 -7.48 -13.25 -0.84
C ALA A 141 -7.63 -12.09 -1.84
N ASP A 142 -8.09 -10.92 -1.39
CA ASP A 142 -8.19 -9.73 -2.23
C ASP A 142 -6.80 -9.24 -2.70
N LEU A 143 -5.82 -9.12 -1.79
CA LEU A 143 -4.45 -8.78 -2.18
C LEU A 143 -3.81 -9.82 -3.09
N GLN A 144 -4.02 -11.11 -2.80
CA GLN A 144 -3.51 -12.19 -3.64
C GLN A 144 -4.08 -12.07 -5.06
N ARG A 145 -5.39 -11.86 -5.19
CA ARG A 145 -6.07 -11.72 -6.49
C ARG A 145 -5.56 -10.51 -7.26
N LEU A 146 -5.43 -9.36 -6.58
CA LEU A 146 -4.88 -8.14 -7.17
C LEU A 146 -3.45 -8.36 -7.67
N ALA A 147 -2.58 -8.93 -6.84
CA ALA A 147 -1.19 -9.20 -7.20
C ALA A 147 -1.09 -10.17 -8.39
N SER A 148 -1.88 -11.24 -8.41
CA SER A 148 -1.95 -12.17 -9.55
C SER A 148 -2.44 -11.48 -10.83
N ALA A 149 -3.50 -10.67 -10.76
CA ALA A 149 -4.00 -9.94 -11.91
C ALA A 149 -2.94 -9.00 -12.50
N ARG A 150 -2.17 -8.30 -11.65
CA ARG A 150 -1.05 -7.46 -12.12
C ARG A 150 0.14 -8.27 -12.63
N ALA A 151 0.42 -9.42 -12.03
CA ALA A 151 1.44 -10.34 -12.51
C ALA A 151 1.11 -10.90 -13.91
N ASP A 152 -0.17 -11.13 -14.21
CA ASP A 152 -0.60 -11.63 -15.51
C ASP A 152 -0.66 -10.53 -16.58
N ALA A 153 -0.91 -9.29 -16.18
CA ALA A 153 -0.95 -8.14 -17.09
C ALA A 153 0.44 -7.63 -17.51
N THR A 154 1.52 -7.98 -16.79
CA THR A 154 2.87 -7.50 -17.13
C THR A 154 3.62 -8.47 -18.06
N ALA A 155 4.37 -7.90 -19.00
CA ALA A 155 5.30 -8.64 -19.85
C ALA A 155 6.65 -8.91 -19.17
N ASP A 156 6.98 -8.20 -18.09
CA ASP A 156 8.24 -8.35 -17.37
C ASP A 156 8.23 -9.64 -16.52
N PRO A 157 9.11 -10.63 -16.82
CA PRO A 157 9.12 -11.89 -16.08
C PRO A 157 9.54 -11.74 -14.61
N GLY A 158 10.41 -10.77 -14.30
CA GLY A 158 10.84 -10.48 -12.93
C GLY A 158 9.74 -9.84 -12.09
N LEU A 159 9.02 -8.90 -12.67
CA LEU A 159 7.85 -8.28 -12.04
C LEU A 159 6.74 -9.32 -11.81
N LYS A 160 6.43 -10.12 -12.84
CA LYS A 160 5.48 -11.24 -12.75
C LYS A 160 5.82 -12.18 -11.60
N ARG A 161 7.05 -12.70 -11.55
CA ARG A 161 7.49 -13.60 -10.47
C ARG A 161 7.34 -12.98 -9.09
N SER A 162 7.74 -11.72 -8.94
CA SER A 162 7.73 -11.04 -7.63
C SER A 162 6.31 -10.75 -7.13
N LEU A 163 5.41 -10.34 -8.01
CA LEU A 163 3.98 -10.14 -7.68
C LEU A 163 3.29 -11.46 -7.35
N THR A 164 3.56 -12.53 -8.11
CA THR A 164 3.06 -13.87 -7.77
C THR A 164 3.60 -14.34 -6.41
N ALA A 165 4.89 -14.14 -6.13
CA ALA A 165 5.50 -14.51 -4.85
C ALA A 165 4.87 -13.72 -3.69
N PHE A 166 4.72 -12.40 -3.84
CA PHE A 166 4.02 -11.54 -2.90
C PHE A 166 2.61 -12.07 -2.58
N GLY A 167 1.82 -12.38 -3.62
CA GLY A 167 0.46 -12.89 -3.45
C GLY A 167 0.42 -14.21 -2.67
N ARG A 168 1.38 -15.13 -2.93
CA ARG A 168 1.50 -16.39 -2.16
C ARG A 168 1.86 -16.15 -0.71
N THR A 169 2.85 -15.30 -0.44
CA THR A 169 3.28 -14.99 0.93
C THR A 169 2.13 -14.37 1.74
N VAL A 170 1.38 -13.42 1.16
CA VAL A 170 0.21 -12.81 1.82
C VAL A 170 -0.88 -13.85 2.11
N ALA A 171 -1.11 -14.80 1.20
CA ALA A 171 -2.06 -15.89 1.41
C ALA A 171 -1.61 -16.91 2.49
N GLY A 172 -0.37 -16.81 2.98
CA GLY A 172 0.20 -17.74 3.97
C GLY A 172 0.90 -18.95 3.34
N GLY A 173 1.14 -18.95 2.03
CA GLY A 173 2.01 -19.92 1.38
C GLY A 173 3.47 -19.61 1.71
N GLN A 174 4.16 -20.55 2.37
CA GLN A 174 5.63 -20.54 2.49
C GLN A 174 6.27 -20.91 1.15
#